data_AF-A0A397A9D0-F1
#
_entry.id   AF-A0A397A9D0-F1
#
_cell.length_a   1.000
_cell.length_b   1.000
_cell.length_c   1.000
_cell.angle_alpha   90.00
_cell.angle_beta   90.00
_cell.angle_gamma   90.00
#
_symmetry.space_group_name_H-M   'P 1'
#
loop_
_entity.id
_entity.type
_entity.pdbx_description
1 polymer ?
#
loop_
_entity_poly.entity_id
_entity_poly.type
_entity_poly.pdbx_seq_one_letter_code
_entity_poly.pdbx_strand_id
1 'polypeptide(L)'
;MALTLNKDNCVQLSAFFKVALVDVAPEYIDRATIDFVEWFAARPFELLVAKIHNIVAHFQANHGVTTFGAVGYCWGAWIVAKYSADSSTELSAGVSFHPSWRVEERYHGEGSGAKIAESITVPQLILTAGNDPNWLKP
;
A
#
# COMPACT_ATOMS: atom_id res chain seq x y z
N MET A 1 6.17 21.74 -11.19
CA MET A 1 5.05 22.63 -10.82
C MET A 1 4.14 21.80 -9.91
N ALA A 2 4.08 22.10 -8.61
CA ALA A 2 3.25 21.32 -7.69
C ALA A 2 1.79 21.75 -7.87
N LEU A 3 0.95 20.85 -8.39
CA LEU A 3 -0.49 21.07 -8.42
C LEU A 3 -1.00 21.07 -6.97
N THR A 4 -1.57 22.19 -6.54
CA THR A 4 -2.27 22.27 -5.25
C THR A 4 -3.44 21.29 -5.27
N LEU A 5 -3.62 20.47 -4.24
CA LEU A 5 -4.75 19.54 -4.16
C LEU A 5 -6.06 20.34 -4.04
N ASN A 6 -6.77 20.53 -5.15
CA ASN A 6 -8.10 21.12 -5.21
C ASN A 6 -9.02 20.25 -6.07
N LYS A 7 -10.32 20.47 -5.97
CA LYS A 7 -11.34 19.65 -6.66
C LYS A 7 -11.08 19.59 -8.17
N ASP A 8 -10.75 20.72 -8.78
CA ASP A 8 -10.55 20.82 -10.23
C ASP A 8 -9.33 20.03 -10.70
N ASN A 9 -8.25 20.05 -9.92
CA ASN A 9 -7.05 19.27 -10.17
C ASN A 9 -7.30 17.77 -9.96
N CYS A 10 -8.11 17.39 -8.96
CA CYS A 10 -8.53 15.99 -8.81
C CYS A 10 -9.37 15.50 -9.99
N VAL A 11 -10.26 16.34 -10.53
CA VAL A 11 -11.04 16.02 -11.74
C VAL A 11 -10.11 15.85 -12.95
N GLN A 12 -9.15 16.75 -13.14
CA GLN A 12 -8.17 16.63 -14.23
C GLN A 12 -7.31 15.36 -14.09
N LEU A 13 -6.85 15.02 -12.88
CA LEU A 13 -6.13 13.77 -12.63
C LEU A 13 -7.00 12.53 -12.91
N SER A 14 -8.28 12.57 -12.58
CA SER A 14 -9.22 11.46 -12.85
C SER A 14 -9.47 11.21 -14.35
N ALA A 15 -9.13 12.18 -15.22
CA ALA A 15 -9.17 11.98 -16.66
C ALA A 15 -8.03 11.04 -17.15
N PHE A 16 -6.93 10.96 -16.40
CA PHE A 16 -5.76 10.16 -16.76
C PHE A 16 -5.65 8.86 -15.97
N PHE A 17 -6.20 8.83 -14.75
CA PHE A 17 -6.13 7.68 -13.86
C PHE A 17 -7.51 7.12 -13.57
N LYS A 18 -7.65 5.79 -13.72
CA LYS A 18 -8.74 5.05 -13.09
C LYS A 18 -8.30 4.73 -11.66
N VAL A 19 -9.09 5.15 -10.68
CA VAL A 19 -8.73 5.03 -9.26
C VAL A 19 -9.71 4.10 -8.56
N ALA A 20 -9.18 3.16 -7.77
CA ALA A 20 -9.94 2.34 -6.83
C ALA A 20 -9.35 2.46 -5.43
N LEU A 21 -10.22 2.56 -4.43
CA LEU A 21 -9.86 2.30 -3.05
C LEU A 21 -10.10 0.81 -2.78
N VAL A 22 -9.05 0.08 -2.44
CA VAL A 22 -9.12 -1.37 -2.24
C VAL A 22 -9.50 -1.68 -0.80
N ASP A 23 -10.68 -2.28 -0.61
CA ASP A 23 -11.08 -2.79 0.70
C ASP A 23 -10.47 -4.18 0.96
N VAL A 24 -9.22 -4.16 1.40
CA VAL A 24 -8.44 -5.37 1.68
C VAL A 24 -8.90 -6.08 2.95
N ALA A 25 -9.43 -5.35 3.95
CA ALA A 25 -9.95 -5.94 5.18
C ALA A 25 -11.47 -6.18 5.05
N PRO A 26 -12.02 -7.26 5.62
CA PRO A 26 -13.47 -7.53 5.52
C PRO A 26 -14.34 -6.63 6.41
N GLU A 27 -13.77 -5.91 7.39
CA GLU A 27 -14.53 -5.10 8.34
C GLU A 27 -14.01 -3.67 8.52
N TYR A 28 -14.95 -2.76 8.78
CA TYR A 28 -14.65 -1.43 9.31
C TYR A 28 -14.32 -1.52 10.80
N ILE A 29 -13.27 -0.81 11.19
CA ILE A 29 -12.73 -0.84 12.55
C ILE A 29 -13.24 0.35 13.36
N ASP A 30 -13.66 0.11 14.60
CA ASP A 30 -13.81 1.17 15.58
C ASP A 30 -12.45 1.45 16.21
N ARG A 31 -11.94 2.67 15.97
CA ARG A 31 -10.65 3.10 16.53
C ARG A 31 -10.63 3.15 18.06
N ALA A 32 -11.77 3.26 18.72
CA ALA A 32 -11.85 3.30 20.17
C ALA A 32 -11.62 1.92 20.82
N THR A 33 -11.89 0.84 20.08
CA THR A 33 -11.93 -0.52 20.66
C THR A 33 -10.98 -1.50 19.98
N ILE A 34 -10.33 -1.11 18.88
CA ILE A 34 -9.45 -2.00 18.13
C ILE A 34 -8.15 -2.29 18.87
N ASP A 35 -7.84 -3.58 19.02
CA ASP A 35 -6.48 -4.03 19.23
C ASP A 35 -5.77 -4.14 17.87
N PHE A 36 -4.94 -3.14 17.56
CA PHE A 36 -4.20 -3.13 16.31
C PHE A 36 -3.20 -4.29 16.20
N VAL A 37 -2.69 -4.82 17.31
CA VAL A 37 -1.74 -5.94 17.29
C VAL A 37 -2.43 -7.20 16.80
N GLU A 38 -3.56 -7.56 17.43
CA GLU A 38 -4.35 -8.72 17.00
C GLU A 38 -4.91 -8.51 15.59
N TRP A 39 -5.35 -7.29 15.28
CA TRP A 39 -5.91 -6.98 13.98
C TRP A 39 -4.88 -7.14 12.85
N PHE A 40 -3.64 -6.68 13.05
CA PHE A 40 -2.58 -6.95 12.07
C PHE A 40 -2.29 -8.44 11.98
N ALA A 41 -2.05 -9.12 13.10
CA ALA A 41 -1.67 -10.55 13.11
C ALA A 41 -2.66 -11.45 12.36
N ALA A 42 -3.96 -11.15 12.41
CA ALA A 42 -4.99 -11.89 11.68
C ALA A 42 -5.03 -11.65 10.16
N ARG A 43 -4.20 -10.74 9.62
CA ARG A 43 -4.19 -10.30 8.21
C ARG A 43 -2.80 -10.38 7.58
N PRO A 44 -2.16 -11.57 7.53
CA PRO A 44 -0.94 -11.76 6.78
C PRO A 44 -1.19 -11.48 5.28
N PHE A 45 -0.15 -11.04 4.58
CA PHE A 45 -0.24 -10.52 3.21
C PHE A 45 -0.84 -11.54 2.23
N GLU A 46 -0.53 -12.81 2.44
CA GLU A 46 -0.94 -13.95 1.63
C GLU A 46 -2.47 -14.13 1.60
N LEU A 47 -3.19 -13.67 2.63
CA LEU A 47 -4.66 -13.69 2.67
C LEU A 47 -5.29 -12.48 1.96
N LEU A 48 -4.50 -11.43 1.68
CA LEU A 48 -4.99 -10.16 1.13
C LEU A 48 -4.74 -10.05 -0.37
N VAL A 49 -3.64 -10.63 -0.86
CA VAL A 49 -3.15 -10.43 -2.24
C VAL A 49 -4.17 -10.81 -3.32
N ALA A 50 -4.99 -11.84 -3.09
CA ALA A 50 -6.03 -12.25 -4.03
C ALA A 50 -7.07 -11.14 -4.31
N LYS A 51 -7.38 -10.29 -3.31
CA LYS A 51 -8.28 -9.15 -3.51
C LYS A 51 -7.66 -8.09 -4.43
N ILE A 52 -6.34 -7.88 -4.31
CA ILE A 52 -5.60 -6.95 -5.18
C ILE A 52 -5.61 -7.48 -6.62
N HIS A 53 -5.33 -8.76 -6.82
CA HIS A 53 -5.38 -9.40 -8.14
C HIS A 53 -6.76 -9.31 -8.79
N ASN A 54 -7.84 -9.51 -8.01
CA ASN A 54 -9.20 -9.39 -8.55
C ASN A 54 -9.48 -7.98 -9.09
N ILE A 55 -8.94 -6.94 -8.43
CA ILE A 55 -9.12 -5.55 -8.88
C ILE A 55 -8.27 -5.26 -10.11
N VAL A 56 -7.01 -5.72 -10.13
CA VAL A 56 -6.15 -5.60 -11.32
C VAL A 56 -6.81 -6.27 -12.53
N ALA A 57 -7.25 -7.53 -12.38
CA ALA A 57 -7.95 -8.27 -13.42
C ALA A 57 -9.23 -7.57 -13.87
N HIS A 58 -10.02 -7.01 -12.94
CA HIS A 58 -11.22 -6.25 -13.28
C HIS A 58 -10.89 -5.02 -14.13
N PHE A 59 -9.85 -4.27 -13.76
CA PHE A 59 -9.43 -3.06 -14.50
C PHE A 59 -8.82 -3.39 -15.86
N GLN A 60 -8.06 -4.47 -15.98
CA GLN A 60 -7.57 -4.98 -17.27
C GLN A 60 -8.73 -5.37 -18.18
N ALA A 61 -9.66 -6.20 -17.68
CA ALA A 61 -10.74 -6.75 -18.50
C ALA A 61 -11.82 -5.74 -18.89
N ASN A 62 -12.19 -4.82 -17.98
CA ASN A 62 -13.36 -3.94 -18.16
C ASN A 62 -12.99 -2.49 -18.50
N HIS A 63 -11.74 -2.10 -18.26
CA HIS A 63 -11.30 -0.71 -18.43
C HIS A 63 -10.03 -0.56 -19.28
N GLY A 64 -9.45 -1.67 -19.77
CA GLY A 64 -8.27 -1.66 -20.64
C GLY A 64 -7.02 -1.08 -19.97
N VAL A 65 -6.95 -1.10 -18.64
CA VAL A 65 -5.80 -0.57 -17.89
C VAL A 65 -4.65 -1.57 -17.96
N THR A 66 -3.47 -1.11 -18.37
CA THR A 66 -2.27 -1.93 -18.57
C THR A 66 -1.10 -1.55 -17.66
N THR A 67 -1.24 -0.49 -16.87
CA THR A 67 -0.18 0.02 -15.99
C THR A 67 -0.79 0.41 -14.65
N PHE A 68 -0.22 -0.13 -13.58
CA PHE A 68 -0.75 0.04 -12.23
C PHE A 68 0.28 0.71 -11.33
N GLY A 69 -0.17 1.69 -10.56
CA GLY A 69 0.56 2.25 -9.44
C GLY A 69 -0.27 2.09 -8.18
N ALA A 70 0.38 1.97 -7.02
CA ALA A 70 -0.31 1.88 -5.75
C ALA A 70 0.14 2.96 -4.78
N VAL A 71 -0.82 3.47 -4.01
CA VAL A 71 -0.58 4.46 -2.95
C VAL A 71 -1.10 3.87 -1.64
N GLY A 72 -0.26 3.86 -0.63
CA GLY A 72 -0.58 3.31 0.69
C GLY A 72 -0.29 4.30 1.81
N TYR A 73 -1.16 4.32 2.81
CA TYR A 73 -0.99 5.09 4.05
C TYR A 73 -0.88 4.13 5.23
N CYS A 74 0.09 4.33 6.12
CA CYS A 74 0.27 3.49 7.32
C CYS A 74 0.31 2.00 6.94
N TRP A 75 -0.64 1.19 7.38
CA TRP A 75 -0.73 -0.24 7.03
C TRP A 75 -0.92 -0.47 5.54
N GLY A 76 -1.62 0.43 4.84
CA GLY A 76 -1.70 0.39 3.38
C GLY A 76 -0.34 0.52 2.71
N ALA A 77 0.60 1.28 3.30
CA ALA A 77 1.96 1.38 2.77
C ALA A 77 2.77 0.09 2.99
N TRP A 78 2.48 -0.66 4.05
CA TRP A 78 3.02 -2.01 4.24
C TRP A 78 2.50 -2.96 3.15
N ILE A 79 1.20 -2.93 2.84
CA ILE A 79 0.62 -3.74 1.74
C ILE A 79 1.25 -3.38 0.39
N VAL A 80 1.39 -2.08 0.09
CA VAL A 80 2.04 -1.63 -1.14
C VAL A 80 3.46 -2.18 -1.24
N ALA A 81 4.23 -2.12 -0.16
CA ALA A 81 5.61 -2.63 -0.14
C ALA A 81 5.66 -4.16 -0.30
N LYS A 82 4.79 -4.91 0.38
CA LYS A 82 4.70 -6.37 0.23
C LYS A 82 4.29 -6.76 -1.19
N TYR A 83 3.27 -6.11 -1.76
CA TYR A 83 2.87 -6.39 -3.13
C TYR A 83 3.94 -5.95 -4.14
N SER A 84 4.68 -4.88 -3.86
CA SER A 84 5.83 -4.47 -4.69
C SER A 84 7.01 -5.46 -4.66
N ALA A 85 7.06 -6.34 -3.67
CA ALA A 85 8.07 -7.40 -3.54
C ALA A 85 7.58 -8.76 -4.04
N ASP A 86 6.27 -8.92 -4.23
CA ASP A 86 5.66 -10.18 -4.67
C ASP A 86 5.99 -10.47 -6.15
N SER A 87 6.26 -11.73 -6.48
CA SER A 87 6.61 -12.12 -7.84
C SER A 87 5.45 -12.01 -8.83
N SER A 88 4.22 -11.93 -8.34
CA SER A 88 3.00 -11.69 -9.12
C SER A 88 2.58 -10.21 -9.18
N THR A 89 3.48 -9.30 -8.78
CA THR A 89 3.18 -7.87 -8.82
C THR A 89 2.94 -7.35 -10.24
N GLU A 90 1.86 -6.60 -10.39
CA GLU A 90 1.51 -5.86 -11.62
C GLU A 90 1.84 -4.37 -11.47
N LEU A 91 2.41 -3.98 -10.31
CA LEU A 91 2.76 -2.59 -10.05
C LEU A 91 3.97 -2.17 -10.87
N SER A 92 3.92 -0.94 -11.40
CA SER A 92 5.06 -0.27 -11.99
C SER A 92 5.72 0.72 -11.03
N ALA A 93 5.03 1.12 -9.96
CA ALA A 93 5.55 1.96 -8.89
C ALA A 93 4.66 1.90 -7.64
N GLY A 94 5.27 2.16 -6.47
CA GLY A 94 4.58 2.31 -5.19
C GLY A 94 4.84 3.67 -4.54
N VAL A 95 3.85 4.19 -3.82
CA VAL A 95 4.00 5.38 -2.97
C VAL A 95 3.57 5.05 -1.56
N SER A 96 4.45 5.31 -0.61
CA SER A 96 4.27 5.01 0.81
C SER A 96 4.21 6.29 1.62
N PHE A 97 3.07 6.58 2.23
CA PHE A 97 2.88 7.69 3.15
C PHE A 97 2.85 7.21 4.60
N HIS A 98 3.70 7.79 5.44
CA HIS A 98 3.85 7.41 6.86
C HIS A 98 3.87 5.88 7.02
N PRO A 99 4.87 5.19 6.44
CA PRO A 99 4.81 3.75 6.29
C PRO A 99 4.92 3.00 7.61
N SER A 100 3.92 2.18 7.92
CA SER A 100 3.99 1.27 9.07
C SER A 100 4.69 -0.04 8.73
N TRP A 101 5.82 -0.01 8.01
CA TRP A 101 6.56 -1.21 7.61
C TRP A 101 7.02 -2.04 8.81
N ARG A 102 7.20 -1.42 9.97
CA ARG A 102 7.45 -2.11 11.25
C ARG A 102 6.38 -3.15 11.60
N VAL A 103 5.15 -3.03 11.07
CA VAL A 103 4.10 -4.05 11.26
C VAL A 103 4.55 -5.42 10.75
N GLU A 104 5.49 -5.50 9.80
CA GLU A 104 6.10 -6.76 9.35
C GLU A 104 6.71 -7.58 10.50
N GLU A 105 7.15 -6.92 11.58
CA GLU A 105 7.70 -7.60 12.77
C GLU A 105 6.66 -8.50 13.44
N ARG A 106 5.37 -8.23 13.23
CA ARG A 106 4.26 -9.05 13.75
C ARG A 106 4.06 -10.33 12.96
N TYR A 107 4.44 -10.35 11.69
CA TYR A 107 4.31 -11.53 10.83
C TYR A 107 5.60 -12.34 10.77
N HIS A 108 6.75 -11.67 10.79
CA HIS A 108 8.05 -12.28 10.44
C HIS A 108 9.16 -12.01 11.48
N GLY A 109 8.81 -11.51 12.67
CA GLY A 109 9.74 -11.34 13.79
C GLY A 109 10.55 -10.04 13.76
N GLU A 110 11.26 -9.75 14.85
CA GLU A 110 11.98 -8.50 15.05
C GLU A 110 12.98 -8.20 13.90
N GLY A 111 13.01 -6.94 13.45
CA GLY A 111 13.90 -6.48 12.38
C GLY A 111 13.43 -6.80 10.96
N SER A 112 12.36 -7.58 10.77
CA SER A 112 11.81 -7.87 9.44
C SER A 112 11.31 -6.60 8.72
N GLY A 113 10.77 -5.62 9.46
CA GLY A 113 10.29 -4.37 8.89
C GLY A 113 11.36 -3.56 8.15
N ALA A 114 12.58 -3.55 8.70
CA ALA A 114 13.72 -2.87 8.07
C ALA A 114 14.19 -3.56 6.78
N LYS A 115 13.92 -4.86 6.63
CA LYS A 115 14.35 -5.67 5.48
C LYS A 115 13.37 -5.66 4.31
N ILE A 116 12.16 -5.11 4.47
CA ILE A 116 11.15 -5.09 3.38
C ILE A 116 11.73 -4.47 2.11
N ALA A 117 12.49 -3.37 2.25
CA ALA A 117 13.11 -2.66 1.13
C ALA A 117 14.01 -3.55 0.26
N GLU A 118 14.66 -4.56 0.84
CA GLU A 118 15.60 -5.44 0.15
C GLU A 118 14.92 -6.32 -0.91
N SER A 119 13.60 -6.54 -0.76
CA SER A 119 12.81 -7.44 -1.60
C SER A 119 11.97 -6.71 -2.66
N ILE A 120 11.85 -5.38 -2.58
CA ILE A 120 11.01 -4.59 -3.49
C ILE A 120 11.63 -4.55 -4.89
N THR A 121 10.83 -4.86 -5.91
CA THR A 121 11.28 -4.94 -7.30
C THR A 121 10.87 -3.73 -8.16
N VAL A 122 10.04 -2.83 -7.64
CA VAL A 122 9.50 -1.67 -8.38
C VAL A 122 9.85 -0.36 -7.67
N PRO A 123 10.06 0.76 -8.39
CA PRO A 123 10.38 2.05 -7.81
C PRO A 123 9.41 2.48 -6.69
N GLN A 124 9.95 3.02 -5.61
CA GLN A 124 9.18 3.51 -4.47
C GLN A 124 9.42 5.00 -4.22
N LEU A 125 8.36 5.74 -3.93
CA LEU A 125 8.44 7.02 -3.25
C LEU A 125 8.02 6.83 -1.79
N ILE A 126 8.94 7.10 -0.85
CA ILE A 126 8.71 6.96 0.58
C ILE A 126 8.62 8.35 1.22
N LEU A 127 7.50 8.62 1.89
CA LEU A 127 7.16 9.89 2.51
C LEU A 127 6.92 9.65 4.00
N THR A 128 7.99 9.73 4.79
CA THR A 128 7.93 9.49 6.24
C THR A 128 7.36 10.67 7.01
N ALA A 129 6.76 10.37 8.16
CA ALA A 129 6.38 11.33 9.18
C ALA A 129 7.52 11.50 10.21
N GLY A 130 7.48 12.61 10.97
CA GLY A 130 8.52 12.92 11.95
C GLY A 130 8.74 11.83 13.02
N ASN A 131 7.67 11.11 13.38
CA ASN A 131 7.66 10.05 14.37
C ASN A 131 7.93 8.65 13.79
N ASP A 132 8.24 8.51 12.50
CA ASP A 132 8.62 7.22 11.92
C ASP A 132 10.01 6.75 12.40
N PRO A 133 10.25 5.43 12.43
CA PRO A 133 11.57 4.87 12.70
C PRO A 133 12.67 5.48 11.83
N ASN A 134 13.86 5.69 12.40
CA ASN A 134 14.97 6.32 11.68
C ASN A 134 15.41 5.54 10.44
N TRP A 135 15.28 4.21 10.44
CA TRP A 135 15.63 3.37 9.29
C TRP A 135 14.66 3.52 8.09
N LEU A 136 13.50 4.16 8.27
CA LEU A 136 12.58 4.50 7.17
C LEU A 136 12.88 5.89 6.57
N LYS A 137 13.64 6.71 7.29
CA LYS A 137 13.93 8.08 6.86
C LYS A 137 15.11 8.06 5.87
N PRO A 138 15.03 8.85 4.78
CA PRO A 138 16.13 8.98 3.82
C PRO A 138 17.37 9.63 4.44
#